data_AF-A0A5K0YMU6-F1
#
_entry.id   AF-A0A5K0YMU6-F1
#
_cell.length_a   1.000
_cell.length_b   1.000
_cell.length_c   1.000
_cell.angle_alpha   90.00
_cell.angle_beta   90.00
_cell.angle_gamma   90.00
#
_symmetry.space_group_name_H-M   'P 1'
#
loop_
_entity.id
_entity.type
_entity.pdbx_description
1 polymer ?
#
loop_
_entity_poly.entity_id
_entity_poly.type
_entity_poly.pdbx_seq_one_letter_code
_entity_poly.pdbx_strand_id
1 'polypeptide(L)' 'ANFDTPDGDDPIALDLGGLGKGEAWVNGQSIGRYWPSYSSPQDGCSSSCNYRGAYNSNKCLKNCGMPSQRL' A
#
# COMPACT_ATOMS: atom_id res chain seq x y z
N ALA A 1 21.59 2.01 -7.83
CA ALA A 1 21.54 1.85 -6.37
C ALA A 1 21.72 0.38 -6.06
N ASN A 2 22.49 0.05 -5.02
CA ASN A 2 22.70 -1.30 -4.51
C ASN A 2 22.49 -1.26 -2.99
N PHE A 3 22.06 -2.36 -2.40
CA PHE A 3 21.81 -2.48 -0.97
C PHE A 3 22.13 -3.90 -0.50
N ASP A 4 22.53 -4.03 0.76
CA ASP A 4 22.72 -5.34 1.40
C ASP A 4 21.37 -5.89 1.88
N THR A 5 21.27 -7.22 1.95
CA THR A 5 20.06 -7.86 2.46
C THR A 5 19.88 -7.50 3.93
N PRO A 6 18.72 -7.00 4.36
CA PRO A 6 18.45 -6.75 5.78
C PRO A 6 18.59 -8.03 6.61
N ASP A 7 18.98 -7.88 7.87
CA ASP A 7 19.08 -9.01 8.79
C ASP A 7 17.71 -9.62 9.12
N GLY A 8 17.68 -10.95 9.33
CA GLY A 8 16.49 -11.70 9.73
C GLY A 8 15.69 -12.32 8.59
N ASP A 9 14.60 -12.99 8.94
CA ASP A 9 13.72 -13.74 8.01
C ASP A 9 12.31 -13.12 7.89
N ASP A 10 12.08 -11.96 8.49
CA ASP A 10 10.80 -11.27 8.43
C ASP A 10 10.51 -10.73 7.01
N PRO A 11 9.24 -10.67 6.58
CA PRO A 11 8.89 -10.10 5.28
C PRO A 11 9.33 -8.64 5.16
N ILE A 12 9.92 -8.30 4.01
CA ILE A 12 10.34 -6.94 3.69
C ILE A 12 9.46 -6.33 2.61
N ALA A 13 9.46 -4.99 2.54
CA ALA A 13 8.92 -4.26 1.41
C ALA A 13 9.58 -2.89 1.26
N LEU A 14 9.30 -2.22 0.15
CA LEU A 14 9.86 -0.91 -0.19
C LEU A 14 8.83 0.20 0.07
N ASP A 15 9.19 1.19 0.89
CA ASP A 15 8.45 2.45 0.91
C ASP A 15 8.86 3.27 -0.33
N LEU A 16 7.96 3.30 -1.29
CA LEU A 16 8.12 4.07 -2.54
C LEU A 16 7.49 5.47 -2.42
N GLY A 17 7.11 5.89 -1.20
CA GLY A 17 6.62 7.22 -0.91
C GLY A 17 7.54 8.32 -1.46
N GLY A 18 6.94 9.37 -2.01
CA GLY A 18 7.66 10.46 -2.67
C GLY A 18 7.98 10.21 -4.15
N LEU A 19 7.85 8.97 -4.64
CA LEU A 19 7.86 8.68 -6.08
C LEU A 19 6.48 8.94 -6.71
N GLY A 20 6.43 8.91 -8.04
CA GLY A 20 5.20 9.07 -8.82
C GLY A 20 4.48 7.75 -9.09
N LYS A 21 4.73 7.18 -10.28
CA LYS A 21 4.17 5.92 -10.78
C LYS A 21 5.23 5.20 -11.61
N GLY A 22 5.30 3.87 -11.49
CA GLY A 22 6.20 3.08 -12.32
C GLY A 22 6.13 1.58 -12.04
N GLU A 23 7.22 0.90 -12.36
CA GLU A 23 7.48 -0.50 -12.04
C GLU A 23 8.84 -0.60 -11.36
N ALA A 24 8.96 -1.44 -10.35
CA ALA A 24 10.19 -1.62 -9.59
C ALA A 24 10.80 -3.00 -9.85
N TRP A 25 12.13 -3.06 -9.77
CA TRP A 25 12.92 -4.25 -10.07
C TRP A 25 13.99 -4.45 -8.99
N VAL A 26 14.19 -5.70 -8.56
CA VAL A 26 15.25 -6.10 -7.63
C VAL A 26 15.96 -7.31 -8.25
N ASN A 27 17.28 -7.24 -8.42
CA ASN A 27 18.10 -8.32 -9.00
C ASN A 27 17.58 -8.82 -10.36
N GLY A 28 17.12 -7.89 -11.22
CA GLY A 28 16.57 -8.21 -12.54
C GLY A 28 15.19 -8.88 -12.52
N GLN A 29 14.55 -8.98 -11.35
CA GLN A 29 13.19 -9.50 -11.18
C GLN A 29 12.22 -8.36 -10.94
N SER A 30 11.12 -8.31 -11.69
CA SER A 30 10.06 -7.33 -11.44
C SER A 30 9.37 -7.64 -10.12
N ILE A 31 9.21 -6.62 -9.28
CA ILE A 31 8.40 -6.69 -8.06
C ILE A 31 7.04 -5.99 -8.24
N GLY A 32 6.71 -5.64 -9.48
CA GLY A 32 5.39 -5.10 -9.86
C GLY A 32 5.32 -3.57 -9.94
N ARG A 33 4.10 -3.11 -10.25
CA ARG A 33 3.78 -1.70 -10.42
C ARG A 33 3.62 -1.00 -9.08
N TYR A 34 4.08 0.25 -9.02
CA TYR A 34 3.86 1.14 -7.88
C TYR A 34 3.17 2.42 -8.34
N TRP A 35 2.30 2.97 -7.49
CA TRP A 35 1.65 4.27 -7.73
C TRP A 35 1.33 5.04 -6.43
N PRO A 36 2.35 5.38 -5.62
CA PRO A 36 2.17 6.06 -4.34
C PRO A 36 1.62 7.49 -4.48
N SER A 37 1.74 8.14 -5.65
CA SER A 37 1.08 9.43 -5.89
C SER A 37 -0.42 9.32 -6.17
N TYR A 38 -0.95 8.11 -6.35
CA TYR A 38 -2.38 7.88 -6.49
C TYR A 38 -3.01 7.64 -5.12
N SER A 39 -3.64 8.67 -4.58
CA SER A 39 -4.33 8.59 -3.30
C SER A 39 -5.66 7.85 -3.41
N SER A 40 -5.98 7.07 -2.38
CA SER A 40 -7.33 6.58 -2.11
C SER A 40 -8.32 7.74 -2.03
N PRO A 41 -9.62 7.53 -2.35
CA PRO A 41 -10.65 8.54 -2.17
C PRO A 41 -10.61 9.17 -0.77
N GLN A 42 -10.96 10.45 -0.67
CA GLN A 42 -11.00 11.14 0.61
C GLN A 42 -12.18 10.65 1.48
N ASP A 43 -13.25 10.24 0.82
CA ASP A 43 -14.51 9.84 1.45
C ASP A 43 -14.75 8.33 1.38
N GLY A 44 -15.71 7.84 2.17
CA GLY A 44 -16.12 6.43 2.20
C GLY A 44 -15.46 5.60 3.29
N CYS A 45 -14.38 6.09 3.91
CA CYS A 45 -13.84 5.47 5.11
C CYS A 45 -14.76 5.66 6.30
N SER A 46 -14.91 4.60 7.09
CA SER A 46 -15.72 4.63 8.30
C SER A 46 -14.84 4.89 9.52
N SER A 47 -15.28 5.81 10.39
CA SER A 47 -14.59 6.09 11.67
C SER A 47 -14.63 4.89 12.62
N SER A 48 -15.70 4.08 12.55
CA SER A 48 -15.85 2.83 13.27
C SER A 48 -16.31 1.71 12.33
N CYS A 49 -15.93 0.47 12.60
CA CYS A 49 -16.34 -0.71 11.84
C CYS A 49 -16.77 -1.79 12.85
N ASN A 50 -17.97 -2.35 12.64
CA ASN A 50 -18.52 -3.40 13.49
C ASN A 50 -18.73 -4.68 12.68
N TYR A 51 -18.29 -5.82 13.22
CA TYR A 51 -18.45 -7.12 12.58
C TYR A 51 -19.92 -7.56 12.47
N ARG A 52 -20.81 -7.07 13.35
CA ARG A 52 -22.24 -7.38 13.33
C ARG A 52 -22.95 -6.72 12.15
N GLY A 53 -24.05 -7.33 11.70
CA GLY A 53 -24.89 -6.85 10.59
C GLY A 53 -24.33 -7.17 9.21
N ALA A 54 -25.14 -6.95 8.16
CA ALA A 54 -24.78 -7.26 6.78
C ALA A 54 -23.48 -6.56 6.34
N TYR A 55 -22.72 -7.22 5.47
CA TYR A 55 -21.47 -6.71 4.92
C TYR A 55 -21.70 -6.13 3.52
N ASN A 56 -20.95 -5.07 3.20
CA ASN A 56 -20.71 -4.62 1.83
C ASN A 56 -19.25 -4.11 1.74
N SER A 57 -18.73 -3.98 0.52
CA SER A 57 -17.33 -3.59 0.28
C SER A 57 -16.92 -2.25 0.88
N ASN A 58 -17.88 -1.36 1.13
CA ASN A 58 -17.62 -0.01 1.64
C ASN A 58 -17.72 0.07 3.18
N LYS A 59 -18.18 -0.99 3.85
CA LYS A 59 -18.53 -0.97 5.28
C LYS A 59 -17.35 -0.60 6.20
N CYS A 60 -16.14 -0.99 5.83
CA CYS A 60 -14.98 -0.91 6.70
C CYS A 60 -13.72 -0.38 5.98
N LEU A 61 -13.91 0.48 4.97
CA LEU A 61 -12.78 1.11 4.28
C LEU A 61 -11.92 1.94 5.25
N LYS A 62 -10.62 1.93 5.02
CA LYS A 62 -9.58 2.63 5.79
C LYS A 62 -8.57 3.28 4.83
N ASN A 63 -7.68 4.12 5.38
CA ASN A 63 -6.61 4.81 4.65
C ASN A 63 -7.11 5.74 3.52
N CYS A 64 -8.26 6.39 3.71
CA CYS A 64 -8.73 7.44 2.81
C CYS A 64 -7.79 8.64 2.80
N GLY A 65 -7.61 9.26 1.63
CA GLY A 65 -6.67 10.36 1.42
C GLY A 65 -5.19 9.98 1.43
N MET A 66 -4.86 8.75 1.82
CA MET A 66 -3.49 8.22 1.79
C MET A 66 -3.17 7.64 0.41
N PRO A 67 -1.89 7.47 0.04
CA PRO A 67 -1.51 6.64 -1.09
C PRO A 67 -2.25 5.31 -1.07
N SER A 68 -2.83 4.93 -2.21
CA SER A 68 -3.60 3.69 -2.36
C SER A 68 -2.78 2.42 -2.06
N GLN A 69 -1.45 2.53 -2.18
CA GLN A 69 -0.50 1.51 -1.79
C GLN A 69 0.73 2.17 -1.15
N ARG A 70 0.97 1.84 0.11
CA ARG A 70 2.17 2.16 0.88
C ARG A 70 2.30 1.15 2.02
N LEU A 71 3.52 0.88 2.49
CA LEU A 71 3.72 0.18 3.75
C LEU A 71 3.51 1.11 4.95
#